data_AF-A0A9D2PKU1-F1
#
_entry.id   AF-A0A9D2PKU1-F1
#
_cell.length_a   1.000
_cell.length_b   1.000
_cell.length_c   1.000
_cell.angle_alpha   90.00
_cell.angle_beta   90.00
_cell.angle_gamma   90.00
#
_symmetry.space_group_name_H-M   'P 1'
#
loop_
_entity.id
_entity.type
_entity.pdbx_description
1 polymer ?
#
loop_
_entity_poly.entity_id
_entity_poly.type
_entity_poly.pdbx_seq_one_letter_code
_entity_poly.pdbx_strand_id
1 'polypeptide(L)' 'MRKLALDDKILLKVDKPARYIGGEVNSVMKDKNEVDIRFAMCFPDVTE' A
#
# COMPACT_ATOMS: atom_id res chain seq x y z
N MET A 1 6.53 -10.57 -9.61
CA MET A 1 5.83 -10.35 -8.32
C MET A 1 6.76 -9.56 -7.42
N ARG A 2 6.29 -8.48 -6.77
CA ARG A 2 7.12 -7.76 -5.79
C ARG A 2 7.38 -8.68 -4.59
N LYS A 3 8.60 -8.64 -4.04
CA LYS A 3 8.96 -9.39 -2.84
C LYS A 3 8.25 -8.74 -1.65
N LEU A 4 7.40 -9.50 -0.96
CA LEU A 4 6.73 -9.06 0.26
C LEU A 4 7.76 -8.85 1.38
N ALA A 5 7.50 -7.90 2.28
CA ALA A 5 8.37 -7.63 3.42
C ALA A 5 8.31 -8.76 4.47
N LEU A 6 7.22 -9.53 4.48
CA LEU A 6 6.97 -10.63 5.42
C LEU A 6 6.52 -11.87 4.65
N ASP A 7 6.78 -13.04 5.21
CA ASP A 7 6.30 -14.31 4.68
C ASP A 7 4.78 -14.45 4.80
N ASP A 8 4.17 -15.15 3.85
CA ASP A 8 2.73 -15.40 3.79
C ASP A 8 2.17 -16.01 5.08
N LYS A 9 2.94 -16.88 5.74
CA LYS A 9 2.56 -17.50 7.02
C LYS A 9 2.36 -16.49 8.16
N ILE A 10 3.09 -15.37 8.11
CA ILE A 10 2.97 -14.27 9.08
C ILE A 10 1.78 -13.40 8.68
N LEU A 11 1.64 -13.09 7.39
CA LEU A 11 0.54 -12.28 6.87
C LEU A 11 -0.83 -12.90 7.16
N LEU A 12 -0.97 -14.23 7.05
CA LEU A 12 -2.22 -14.95 7.35
C LEU A 12 -2.62 -14.95 8.84
N LYS A 13 -1.74 -14.48 9.73
CA LYS A 13 -2.01 -14.34 11.18
C LYS A 13 -2.41 -12.92 11.58
N VAL A 14 -2.42 -11.98 10.64
CA VAL A 14 -2.76 -10.58 10.92
C VAL A 14 -4.27 -10.44 11.08
N ASP A 15 -4.72 -10.16 12.30
CA ASP A 15 -6.15 -9.97 12.63
C ASP A 15 -6.61 -8.51 12.38
N LYS A 16 -5.72 -7.54 12.62
CA LYS A 16 -5.99 -6.11 12.43
C LYS A 16 -4.87 -5.46 11.61
N PRO A 17 -5.04 -5.28 10.29
CA PRO A 17 -4.06 -4.55 9.50
C PRO A 17 -4.07 -3.08 9.95
N ALA A 18 -2.89 -2.56 10.31
CA ALA A 18 -2.80 -1.21 10.84
C ALA A 18 -2.95 -0.14 9.74
N ARG A 19 -2.39 -0.36 8.54
CA ARG A 19 -2.36 0.63 7.44
C ARG A 19 -2.20 -0.05 6.07
N TYR A 20 -2.69 0.60 5.02
CA TYR A 20 -2.33 0.28 3.63
C TYR A 20 -0.88 0.75 3.39
N ILE A 21 -0.02 -0.16 2.95
CA ILE A 21 1.41 0.11 2.76
C ILE A 21 1.78 0.32 1.29
N GLY A 22 0.85 -0.01 0.38
CA GLY A 22 1.07 0.05 -1.05
C GLY A 22 1.83 -1.18 -1.56
N GLY A 23 1.44 -1.68 -2.73
CA GLY A 23 2.07 -2.86 -3.35
C GLY A 23 1.32 -4.17 -3.13
N GLU A 24 0.07 -4.10 -2.65
CA GLU A 24 -0.83 -5.22 -2.48
C GLU A 24 -1.14 -5.92 -3.82
N VAL A 25 -1.66 -7.14 -3.74
CA VAL A 25 -2.14 -7.87 -4.92
C VAL A 25 -3.17 -7.01 -5.64
N ASN A 26 -3.03 -6.89 -6.97
CA ASN A 26 -3.84 -6.01 -7.83
C ASN A 26 -3.64 -4.50 -7.63
N SER A 27 -2.62 -4.07 -6.88
CA SER A 27 -2.20 -2.67 -6.89
C SER A 27 -1.70 -2.27 -8.29
N VAL A 28 -2.19 -1.14 -8.79
CA VAL A 28 -1.80 -0.60 -10.11
C VAL A 28 -0.85 0.57 -9.89
N MET A 29 0.41 0.40 -10.29
CA MET A 29 1.37 1.50 -10.36
C MET A 29 1.27 2.15 -11.73
N LYS A 30 0.84 3.42 -11.78
CA LYS A 30 0.79 4.19 -13.03
C LYS A 30 2.19 4.69 -13.41
N ASP A 31 2.51 4.70 -14.70
CA ASP A 31 3.69 5.42 -15.18
C ASP A 31 3.48 6.93 -14.97
N LYS A 32 4.45 7.61 -14.37
CA LYS A 32 4.38 9.04 -14.08
C LYS A 32 4.49 9.89 -15.34
N ASN A 33 5.06 9.36 -16.42
CA ASN A 33 5.21 10.06 -17.70
C ASN A 33 3.90 10.06 -18.51
N GLU A 34 2.97 9.14 -18.21
CA GLU A 34 1.68 9.01 -18.88
C GLU A 34 0.54 9.70 -18.10
N VAL A 35 0.86 10.46 -17.05
CA VAL A 35 -0.12 11.05 -16.12
C VAL A 35 0.06 12.55 -16.01
N ASP A 36 -0.91 13.30 -16.53
CA ASP A 36 -0.91 14.77 -16.54
C ASP A 36 -1.10 15.39 -15.15
N ILE A 37 -1.87 14.75 -14.27
CA ILE A 37 -2.23 15.30 -12.96
C ILE A 37 -2.02 14.25 -11.86
N ARG A 38 -1.35 14.66 -10.78
CA ARG A 38 -1.02 13.81 -9.62
C ARG A 38 -1.49 14.47 -8.34
N PHE A 39 -2.30 13.76 -7.57
CA PHE A 39 -2.78 14.20 -6.26
C PHE A 39 -2.24 13.27 -5.18
N ALA A 40 -1.88 13.85 -4.04
CA ALA A 40 -1.55 13.12 -2.82
C ALA A 40 -2.55 13.54 -1.75
N MET A 41 -3.17 12.57 -1.08
CA MET A 41 -3.96 12.83 0.12
C MET A 41 -3.02 12.75 1.32
N CYS A 42 -2.77 13.90 1.95
CA CYS A 42 -1.99 13.98 3.17
C CYS A 42 -2.97 14.09 4.34
N PHE A 43 -3.17 12.98 5.05
CA PHE A 43 -3.92 12.99 6.30
C PHE A 43 -2.94 13.37 7.42
N PRO A 44 -3.27 14.37 8.27
CA PRO A 44 -2.53 14.57 9.51
C PRO A 44 -2.61 13.27 10.32
N ASP A 45 -1.54 12.94 11.05
CA ASP A 45 -1.41 11.67 11.76
C ASP A 45 -2.68 11.34 12.57
N VAL A 46 -3.08 10.07 12.52
CA VAL A 46 -4.37 9.58 12.98
C VAL A 46 -4.55 9.87 14.47
N THR A 47 -5.65 10.52 14.86
CA THR A 47 -6.15 10.43 16.24
C THR A 47 -6.63 9.00 16.47
N GLU A 48 -6.06 8.33 17.49
CA GLU A 48 -6.29 6.93 17.88
C GLU A 48 -7.75 6.57 18.19
#